data_AF-A0A3A3GAA2-F1
#
_entry.id   AF-A0A3A3GAA2-F1
#
_cell.length_a   1.000
_cell.length_b   1.000
_cell.length_c   1.000
_cell.angle_alpha   90.00
_cell.angle_beta   90.00
_cell.angle_gamma   90.00
#
_symmetry.space_group_name_H-M   'P 1'
#
loop_
_entity.id
_entity.type
_entity.pdbx_description
1 polymer ?
#
loop_
_entity_poly.entity_id
_entity_poly.type
_entity_poly.pdbx_seq_one_letter_code
_entity_poly.pdbx_strand_id
1 'polypeptide(L)' 'MTKAEMKKGLVVEKIIDRRMTNREGSVALGLSERQVIRLKKKYQSEKEAQESGKTDSPRPPQ' A
#
# COMPACT_ATOMS: atom_id res chain seq x y z
N MET A 1 -12.77 6.60 4.26
CA MET A 1 -11.73 5.90 5.03
C MET A 1 -12.30 5.50 6.37
N THR A 2 -12.64 4.22 6.52
CA THR A 2 -13.02 3.63 7.80
C THR A 2 -11.77 3.31 8.62
N LYS A 3 -11.88 3.23 9.97
CA LYS A 3 -10.76 2.89 10.85
C LYS A 3 -10.10 1.54 10.47
N ALA A 4 -10.90 0.60 9.96
CA ALA A 4 -10.44 -0.70 9.49
C ALA A 4 -9.59 -0.61 8.21
N GLU A 5 -9.98 0.25 7.26
CA GLU A 5 -9.19 0.52 6.04
C GLU A 5 -7.88 1.22 6.37
N MET A 6 -7.90 2.17 7.32
CA MET A 6 -6.69 2.85 7.78
C MET A 6 -5.71 1.87 8.44
N LYS A 7 -6.20 0.96 9.30
CA LYS A 7 -5.37 -0.08 9.92
C LYS A 7 -4.74 -1.00 8.87
N LYS A 8 -5.50 -1.38 7.84
CA LYS A 8 -4.98 -2.20 6.72
C LYS A 8 -3.85 -1.48 5.98
N GLY A 9 -4.04 -0.21 5.61
CA GLY A 9 -3.01 0.58 4.94
C GLY A 9 -1.71 0.67 5.74
N LEU A 10 -1.80 0.99 7.04
CA LEU A 10 -0.62 1.12 7.92
C LEU A 10 0.14 -0.20 8.10
N VAL A 11 -0.57 -1.33 8.22
CA VAL A 11 0.07 -2.64 8.34
C VAL A 11 0.77 -3.02 7.03
N VAL A 12 0.12 -2.82 5.88
CA VAL A 12 0.72 -3.13 4.57
C VAL A 12 1.94 -2.24 4.30
N GLU A 13 1.89 -0.97 4.67
CA GLU A 13 3.02 -0.05 4.54
C GLU A 13 4.24 -0.50 5.37
N LYS A 14 4.03 -0.88 6.64
CA LYS A 14 5.12 -1.45 7.47
C LYS A 14 5.74 -2.71 6.86
N ILE A 15 4.94 -3.52 6.17
CA ILE A 15 5.43 -4.72 5.46
C ILE A 15 6.25 -4.35 4.23
N ILE A 16 5.83 -3.33 3.48
CA ILE A 16 6.58 -2.81 2.33
C ILE A 16 7.92 -2.24 2.79
N ASP A 17 7.92 -1.47 3.89
CA ASP A 17 9.11 -0.86 4.50
C ASP A 17 10.05 -1.87 5.17
N ARG A 18 9.73 -3.18 5.11
CA ARG A 18 10.47 -4.27 5.78
C ARG A 18 10.58 -4.12 7.31
N ARG A 19 9.72 -3.29 7.91
CA ARG A 19 9.59 -3.12 9.37
C ARG A 19 8.65 -4.15 10.01
N MET A 20 7.93 -4.91 9.19
CA MET A 20 7.02 -5.97 9.61
C MET A 20 7.06 -7.11 8.57
N THR A 21 6.96 -8.35 9.02
CA THR A 21 6.91 -9.53 8.13
C THR A 21 5.49 -9.80 7.63
N ASN A 22 5.36 -10.58 6.56
CA ASN A 22 4.05 -11.03 6.05
C ASN A 22 3.27 -11.83 7.10
N ARG A 23 3.97 -12.60 7.94
CA ARG A 23 3.38 -13.41 9.02
C ARG A 23 2.85 -12.53 10.16
N GLU A 24 3.61 -11.54 10.59
CA GLU A 24 3.13 -10.58 11.60
C GLU A 24 1.95 -9.75 11.07
N GLY A 25 2.02 -9.32 9.81
CA GLY A 25 0.93 -8.63 9.14
C GLY A 25 -0.34 -9.47 9.00
N SER A 26 -0.20 -10.77 8.78
CA SER A 26 -1.32 -11.71 8.67
C SER A 26 -2.07 -11.83 9.99
N VAL A 27 -1.32 -11.97 11.10
CA VAL A 27 -1.87 -11.97 12.46
C VAL A 27 -2.53 -10.62 12.80
N ALA A 28 -1.88 -9.49 12.49
CA ALA A 28 -2.39 -8.16 12.80
C ALA A 28 -3.70 -7.80 12.07
N LEU A 29 -3.92 -8.41 10.89
CA LEU A 29 -5.09 -8.19 10.04
C LEU A 29 -6.12 -9.33 10.13
N GLY A 30 -5.81 -10.43 10.82
CA GLY A 30 -6.66 -11.63 10.83
C GLY A 30 -6.81 -12.27 9.44
N LEU A 31 -5.76 -12.21 8.62
CA LEU A 31 -5.75 -12.72 7.24
C LEU A 31 -4.74 -13.86 7.11
N SER A 32 -4.82 -14.60 6.00
CA SER A 32 -3.74 -15.51 5.60
C SER A 32 -2.56 -14.75 5.00
N GLU A 33 -1.35 -15.31 5.13
CA GLU A 33 -0.15 -14.73 4.52
C GLU A 33 -0.29 -14.52 3.00
N ARG A 34 -0.98 -15.45 2.30
CA ARG A 34 -1.28 -15.31 0.87
C ARG A 34 -2.16 -14.11 0.55
N GLN A 35 -3.10 -13.76 1.43
CA GLN A 35 -3.93 -12.55 1.27
C GLN A 35 -3.09 -11.29 1.51
N VAL A 36 -2.19 -11.32 2.49
CA VAL A 36 -1.25 -10.22 2.75
C VAL A 36 -0.31 -9.99 1.57
N ILE A 37 0.23 -11.05 0.97
CA ILE A 37 1.06 -10.96 -0.24
C ILE A 37 0.29 -10.32 -1.40
N ARG A 38 -0.97 -10.72 -1.61
CA ARG A 38 -1.84 -10.11 -2.63
C ARG A 38 -2.11 -8.63 -2.35
N LEU A 39 -2.42 -8.29 -1.09
CA LEU A 39 -2.64 -6.91 -0.66
C LEU A 39 -1.40 -6.05 -0.90
N LYS A 40 -0.23 -6.53 -0.51
CA LYS A 40 1.05 -5.86 -0.77
C LYS A 40 1.23 -5.51 -2.25
N LYS A 41 1.03 -6.49 -3.14
CA LYS A 41 1.16 -6.27 -4.60
C LYS A 41 0.20 -5.19 -5.10
N LYS A 42 -1.07 -5.23 -4.67
CA LYS A 42 -2.08 -4.23 -5.03
C LYS A 42 -1.69 -2.83 -4.55
N TYR A 43 -1.25 -2.70 -3.30
CA TYR A 43 -0.81 -1.42 -2.74
C TYR A 43 0.45 -0.87 -3.43
N GLN A 44 1.38 -1.74 -3.85
CA GLN A 44 2.55 -1.31 -4.62
C GLN A 44 2.15 -0.77 -5.99
N SER A 45 1.27 -1.46 -6.71
CA SER A 45 0.77 -0.96 -8.00
C SER A 45 -0.03 0.35 -7.87
N GLU A 46 -0.79 0.52 -6.79
CA GLU A 46 -1.52 1.77 -6.51
C GLU A 46 -0.58 2.92 -6.15
N LYS A 47 0.50 2.66 -5.39
CA LYS A 47 1.53 3.67 -5.11
C LYS A 47 2.26 4.10 -6.39
N GLU A 48 2.66 3.16 -7.24
CA GLU A 48 3.27 3.47 -8.54
C GLU A 48 2.34 4.30 -9.45
N ALA A 49 1.04 3.99 -9.45
CA ALA A 49 0.04 4.75 -10.20
C ALA A 49 -0.23 6.15 -9.61
N GLN A 50 -0.11 6.34 -8.29
CA GLN A 50 -0.22 7.68 -7.68
C GLN A 50 1.06 8.51 -7.84
N GLU A 51 2.22 7.87 -7.90
CA GLU A 51 3.51 8.53 -8.07
C GLU A 51 3.72 9.01 -9.52
N SER A 52 3.24 8.24 -10.51
CA SER A 52 3.20 8.67 -11.92
C SER A 52 2.17 9.77 -12.22
N GLY A 53 1.26 10.07 -11.29
CA GLY A 53 0.30 11.17 -11.40
C GLY A 53 0.82 12.56 -10.99
N LYS A 54 2.10 12.69 -10.56
CA LYS A 54 2.67 13.96 -10.07
C LYS A 54 3.59 14.69 -11.06
N THR A 55 3.79 14.18 -12.27
CA THR A 55 4.58 14.86 -13.30
C THR A 55 3.94 14.73 -14.68
N ASP A 56 2.87 15.49 -14.91
CA ASP A 56 2.77 16.27 -16.16
C ASP A 56 1.70 17.36 -15.98
N SER A 57 2.10 18.49 -15.40
CA SER A 57 1.35 19.74 -15.58
C SER A 57 1.85 20.36 -16.88
N PRO A 58 1.01 20.55 -17.92
CA PRO A 58 1.46 21.17 -19.16
C PRO A 58 1.80 22.63 -18.86
N ARG A 59 3.06 23.00 -19.13
CA ARG A 59 3.53 24.39 -19.08
C ARG A 59 2.71 25.19 -20.10
N PRO A 60 1.95 26.24 -19.71
CA PRO A 60 1.25 27.06 -20.68
C PRO A 60 2.28 27.83 -21.53
N PRO A 61 2.08 27.95 -22.85
CA PRO A 61 2.91 28.80 -23.68
C PRO A 61 2.72 30.27 -23.27
N GLN A 62 3.83 31.00 -23.13
CA GLN A 62 3.86 32.45 -22.97
C GLN A 62 3.68 33.15 -24.32
#